data_AF-E9FSK5-F1
#
_entry.id   AF-E9FSK5-F1
#
_cell.length_a   1.000
_cell.length_b   1.000
_cell.length_c   1.000
_cell.angle_alpha   90.00
_cell.angle_beta   90.00
_cell.angle_gamma   90.00
#
_symmetry.space_group_name_H-M   'P 1'
#
loop_
_entity.id
_entity.type
_entity.pdbx_description
1 polymer ?
#
loop_
_entity_poly.entity_id
_entity_poly.type
_entity_poly.pdbx_seq_one_letter_code
_entity_poly.pdbx_strand_id
1 'polypeptide(L)'
;MNGFSTGSGEEDSRDSKRSHDQHCCLIEFDQMIDDGERCPRMAGNASYSKRIQKTVQQRKLRLHMDSSARHIYICDYHKSLIQSVRVRQRKRKDSEDDSNETDRDTLSLQERERDAPEVDLFQLQINTLRRYKRHYKVPTRPGLNKAQLAETLMRHFRTIPVVEKEALHSFLYTVKSNKNKLDLK
;
A
#
# COMPACT_ATOMS: atom_id res chain seq x y z
N MET A 1 50.99 -35.47 50.08
CA MET A 1 50.79 -35.97 48.72
C MET A 1 49.46 -35.47 48.17
N ASN A 2 49.53 -34.76 47.04
CA ASN A 2 48.68 -34.77 45.83
C ASN A 2 47.15 -34.80 46.06
N GLY A 3 46.34 -33.83 45.63
CA GLY A 3 46.44 -32.96 44.46
C GLY A 3 45.63 -33.54 43.30
N PHE A 4 44.43 -33.00 43.06
CA PHE A 4 43.78 -32.95 41.74
C PHE A 4 42.89 -31.70 41.66
N SER A 5 43.37 -30.72 40.88
CA SER A 5 42.58 -29.66 40.27
C SER A 5 41.87 -30.20 39.04
N THR A 6 40.64 -29.73 38.78
CA THR A 6 39.99 -29.38 37.49
C THR A 6 38.49 -29.35 37.77
N GLY A 7 37.68 -28.40 37.35
CA GLY A 7 37.87 -27.22 36.53
C GLY A 7 36.57 -26.40 36.63
N SER A 8 36.74 -25.09 36.49
CA SER A 8 35.77 -24.12 35.97
C SER A 8 34.49 -24.71 35.36
N GLY A 9 33.37 -24.42 36.01
CA GLY A 9 32.02 -24.45 35.44
C GLY A 9 31.34 -23.10 35.69
N GLU A 10 32.02 -22.01 35.33
CA GLU A 10 31.31 -20.81 34.89
C GLU A 10 30.46 -21.21 33.67
N GLU A 11 29.40 -20.45 33.37
CA GLU A 11 28.63 -20.46 32.10
C GLU A 11 27.17 -20.98 32.11
N ASP A 12 26.42 -20.95 33.22
CA ASP A 12 24.96 -21.21 33.16
C ASP A 12 24.09 -19.93 33.04
N SER A 13 24.43 -19.06 32.07
CA SER A 13 23.63 -17.85 31.78
C SER A 13 23.65 -17.45 30.29
N ARG A 14 23.76 -18.42 29.37
CA ARG A 14 23.87 -18.14 27.92
C ARG A 14 22.64 -18.46 27.07
N ASP A 15 21.53 -18.95 27.62
CA ASP A 15 20.40 -19.40 26.79
C ASP A 15 19.28 -18.36 26.54
N SER A 16 19.28 -17.21 27.22
CA SER A 16 18.24 -16.18 27.00
C SER A 16 18.63 -15.06 26.03
N LYS A 17 19.88 -15.02 25.54
CA LYS A 17 20.39 -13.90 24.72
C LYS A 17 20.32 -14.12 23.21
N ARG A 18 19.96 -15.33 22.75
CA ARG A 18 19.92 -15.69 21.31
C ARG A 18 18.60 -15.37 20.58
N SER A 19 17.58 -14.88 21.30
CA SER A 19 16.24 -14.73 20.72
C SER A 19 15.96 -13.34 20.12
N HIS A 20 16.80 -12.32 20.39
CA HIS A 20 16.53 -10.94 19.97
C HIS A 20 17.30 -10.46 18.73
N ASP A 21 18.34 -11.19 18.27
CA ASP A 21 19.14 -10.82 17.07
C ASP A 21 18.73 -11.60 15.81
N GLN A 22 17.58 -12.26 15.82
CA GLN A 22 17.10 -13.04 14.68
C GLN A 22 16.36 -12.13 13.71
N HIS A 23 16.64 -12.26 12.40
CA HIS A 23 15.95 -11.52 11.36
C HIS A 23 14.64 -12.22 11.00
N CYS A 24 13.61 -11.44 10.69
CA CYS A 24 12.25 -11.90 10.35
C CYS A 24 12.26 -13.17 9.48
N CYS A 25 11.40 -14.14 9.83
CA CYS A 25 11.31 -15.42 9.13
C CYS A 25 10.49 -15.36 7.81
N LEU A 26 10.18 -14.16 7.31
CA LEU A 26 9.35 -13.96 6.12
C LEU A 26 10.17 -13.54 4.91
N ILE A 27 9.77 -14.08 3.76
CA ILE A 27 10.21 -13.71 2.43
C ILE A 27 9.11 -12.86 1.80
N GLU A 28 9.48 -11.70 1.28
CA GLU A 28 8.61 -10.78 0.56
C GLU A 28 8.77 -11.02 -0.95
N PHE A 29 7.66 -11.18 -1.66
CA PHE A 29 7.67 -11.33 -3.12
C PHE A 29 7.02 -10.10 -3.77
N ASP A 30 7.82 -9.30 -4.47
CA ASP A 30 7.34 -8.13 -5.20
C ASP A 30 6.84 -8.52 -6.61
N GLN A 31 5.95 -7.73 -7.20
CA GLN A 31 5.41 -7.93 -8.56
C GLN A 31 6.46 -7.79 -9.66
N MET A 32 7.60 -7.18 -9.34
CA MET A 32 8.69 -6.96 -10.29
C MET A 32 9.94 -7.82 -10.05
N ILE A 33 9.95 -8.64 -9.00
CA ILE A 33 11.11 -9.47 -8.63
C ILE A 33 10.61 -10.90 -8.39
N ASP A 34 11.03 -11.82 -9.26
CA ASP A 34 10.69 -13.25 -9.12
C ASP A 34 11.49 -13.91 -7.98
N ASP A 35 12.67 -13.39 -7.69
CA ASP A 35 13.50 -13.79 -6.56
C ASP A 35 12.98 -13.16 -5.26
N GLY A 36 12.21 -13.92 -4.49
CA GLY A 36 11.72 -13.45 -3.19
C GLY A 36 12.87 -13.11 -2.24
N GLU A 37 12.81 -11.93 -1.62
CA GLU A 37 13.86 -11.47 -0.69
C GLU A 37 13.49 -11.72 0.77
N ARG A 38 14.45 -12.22 1.55
CA ARG A 38 14.26 -12.38 3.00
C ARG A 38 14.23 -11.02 3.66
N CYS A 39 13.21 -10.80 4.49
CA CYS A 39 13.04 -9.55 5.20
C CYS A 39 14.24 -9.24 6.13
N PRO A 40 14.93 -8.11 5.97
CA PRO A 40 16.13 -7.77 6.74
C PRO A 40 15.81 -7.16 8.12
N ARG A 41 14.53 -7.10 8.50
CA ARG A 41 14.11 -6.49 9.76
C ARG A 41 14.27 -7.49 10.91
N MET A 42 14.65 -7.00 12.09
CA MET A 42 14.73 -7.83 13.30
C MET A 42 13.36 -8.40 13.66
N ALA A 43 13.33 -9.67 14.06
CA ALA A 43 12.14 -10.35 14.53
C ALA A 43 11.73 -9.81 15.90
N GLY A 44 10.44 -9.52 16.07
CA GLY A 44 9.87 -9.17 17.35
C GLY A 44 9.29 -10.40 18.06
N ASN A 45 8.44 -10.17 19.05
CA ASN A 45 7.83 -11.25 19.83
C ASN A 45 6.63 -11.92 19.13
N ALA A 46 6.24 -11.44 17.93
CA ALA A 46 5.12 -12.00 17.19
C ALA A 46 5.55 -13.22 16.37
N SER A 47 4.76 -14.29 16.42
CA SER A 47 5.04 -15.54 15.70
C SER A 47 4.12 -15.74 14.48
N TYR A 48 4.68 -16.25 13.39
CA TYR A 48 3.98 -16.73 12.21
C TYR A 48 3.28 -18.07 12.47
N SER A 49 2.13 -18.02 13.12
CA SER A 49 1.30 -19.21 13.39
C SER A 49 0.40 -19.59 12.21
N LYS A 50 -0.21 -20.78 12.24
CA LYS A 50 -1.23 -21.21 11.25
C LYS A 50 -2.37 -20.19 11.07
N ARG A 51 -2.71 -19.44 12.13
CA ARG A 51 -3.69 -18.34 12.07
C ARG A 51 -3.19 -17.17 11.22
N ILE A 52 -1.93 -16.81 11.39
CA ILE A 52 -1.27 -15.76 10.60
C ILE A 52 -1.15 -16.22 9.14
N GLN A 53 -0.78 -17.48 8.89
CA GLN A 53 -0.76 -18.07 7.55
C GLN A 53 -2.12 -18.00 6.83
N LYS A 54 -3.22 -18.35 7.52
CA LYS A 54 -4.57 -18.17 6.98
C LYS A 54 -4.87 -16.71 6.65
N THR A 55 -4.44 -15.77 7.52
CA THR A 55 -4.66 -14.33 7.30
C THR A 55 -3.90 -13.83 6.07
N VAL A 56 -2.64 -14.27 5.90
CA VAL A 56 -1.80 -13.96 4.73
C VAL A 56 -2.44 -14.49 3.45
N GLN A 57 -2.90 -15.74 3.46
CA GLN A 57 -3.58 -16.36 2.31
C GLN A 57 -4.92 -15.67 1.99
N GLN A 58 -5.74 -15.39 3.00
CA GLN A 58 -7.02 -14.69 2.83
C GLN A 58 -6.84 -13.29 2.24
N ARG A 59 -5.80 -12.57 2.65
CA ARG A 59 -5.47 -11.22 2.16
C ARG A 59 -4.59 -11.20 0.91
N LYS A 60 -4.23 -12.37 0.37
CA LYS A 60 -3.30 -12.50 -0.75
C LYS A 60 -2.00 -11.69 -0.55
N LEU A 61 -1.53 -11.57 0.69
CA LEU A 61 -0.25 -10.95 0.97
C LEU A 61 0.84 -11.85 0.38
N ARG A 62 1.75 -11.27 -0.38
CA ARG A 62 2.85 -11.99 -1.04
C ARG A 62 4.00 -12.24 -0.06
N LEU A 63 3.68 -12.95 1.01
CA LEU A 63 4.59 -13.28 2.11
C LEU A 63 4.64 -14.79 2.26
N HIS A 64 5.84 -15.37 2.28
CA HIS A 64 6.05 -16.78 2.61
C HIS A 64 6.99 -16.94 3.79
N MET A 65 6.86 -18.05 4.51
CA MET A 65 7.80 -18.41 5.56
C MET A 65 9.07 -18.98 4.91
N ASP A 66 10.22 -18.45 5.33
CA ASP A 66 11.53 -18.97 4.94
C ASP A 66 11.75 -20.34 5.61
N SER A 67 11.84 -21.40 4.82
CA SER A 67 12.11 -22.76 5.30
C SER A 67 13.51 -22.89 5.93
N SER A 68 14.43 -22.00 5.60
CA SER A 68 15.79 -21.96 6.17
C SER A 68 15.86 -21.22 7.52
N ALA A 69 14.81 -20.49 7.90
CA ALA A 69 14.75 -19.79 9.17
C ALA A 69 14.58 -20.80 10.32
N ARG A 70 15.47 -20.71 11.32
CA ARG A 70 15.44 -21.56 12.53
C ARG A 70 14.37 -21.14 13.55
N HIS A 71 13.52 -20.18 13.20
CA HIS A 71 12.48 -19.61 14.05
C HIS A 71 11.26 -19.20 13.23
N ILE A 72 10.14 -18.98 13.93
CA ILE A 72 8.86 -18.58 13.35
C ILE A 72 8.51 -17.11 13.64
N TYR A 73 9.42 -16.33 14.19
CA TYR A 73 9.16 -14.95 14.61
C TYR A 73 9.23 -13.95 13.46
N ILE A 74 8.34 -12.96 13.50
CA ILE A 74 8.18 -11.90 12.49
C ILE A 74 8.49 -10.52 13.07
N CYS A 75 8.93 -9.59 12.22
CA CYS A 75 9.17 -8.21 12.62
C CYS A 75 7.87 -7.46 12.96
N ASP A 76 7.98 -6.38 13.74
CA ASP A 76 6.81 -5.56 14.12
C ASP A 76 6.13 -4.88 12.93
N TYR A 77 6.88 -4.64 11.85
CA TYR A 77 6.33 -4.18 10.58
C TYR A 77 5.36 -5.20 9.99
N HIS A 78 5.79 -6.45 9.78
CA HIS A 78 4.91 -7.51 9.25
C HIS A 78 3.79 -7.86 10.21
N LYS A 79 4.04 -7.82 11.52
CA LYS A 79 2.98 -7.96 12.52
C LYS A 79 1.88 -6.92 12.30
N SER A 80 2.23 -5.65 12.14
CA SER A 80 1.28 -4.56 11.92
C SER A 80 0.57 -4.67 10.57
N LEU A 81 1.32 -5.01 9.51
CA LEU A 81 0.80 -5.26 8.17
C LEU A 81 -0.28 -6.36 8.18
N ILE A 82 -0.01 -7.47 8.88
CA ILE A 82 -0.93 -8.60 8.99
C ILE A 82 -2.10 -8.30 9.96
N GLN A 83 -1.88 -7.50 11.02
CA GLN A 83 -2.88 -7.19 12.05
C GLN A 83 -3.81 -6.00 11.77
N SER A 84 -3.56 -5.22 10.70
CA SER A 84 -4.24 -3.97 10.30
C SER A 84 -5.79 -3.97 10.20
N VAL A 85 -6.49 -5.06 10.57
CA VAL A 85 -7.96 -5.17 10.56
C VAL A 85 -8.60 -5.16 11.97
N ARG A 86 -7.85 -5.26 13.07
CA ARG A 86 -8.51 -5.35 14.40
C ARG A 86 -9.04 -4.03 14.98
N VAL A 87 -8.66 -2.88 14.46
CA VAL A 87 -9.00 -1.58 15.07
C VAL A 87 -10.39 -1.05 14.65
N ARG A 88 -11.00 -1.58 13.57
CA ARG A 88 -12.31 -1.09 13.08
C ARG A 88 -13.53 -1.91 13.50
N GLN A 89 -13.38 -3.18 13.90
CA GLN A 89 -14.54 -4.02 14.29
C GLN A 89 -15.20 -3.65 15.63
N ARG A 90 -14.58 -2.80 16.47
CA ARG A 90 -15.21 -2.37 17.74
C ARG A 90 -16.23 -1.23 17.59
N LYS A 91 -16.49 -0.71 16.39
CA LYS A 91 -17.44 0.39 16.20
C LYS A 91 -18.47 0.01 15.13
N ARG A 92 -19.73 -0.14 15.58
CA ARG A 92 -21.00 -0.43 14.88
C ARG A 92 -21.41 -1.91 15.05
N LYS A 93 -22.25 -2.27 16.02
CA LYS A 93 -23.68 -1.95 16.26
C LYS A 93 -24.60 -2.53 15.18
N ASP A 94 -25.10 -3.72 15.51
CA ASP A 94 -26.51 -4.16 15.44
C ASP A 94 -27.29 -3.94 14.14
N SER A 95 -27.37 -4.98 13.30
CA SER A 95 -28.58 -5.34 12.54
C SER A 95 -28.40 -6.73 11.92
N GLU A 96 -29.31 -7.63 12.24
CA GLU A 96 -29.48 -8.95 11.62
C GLU A 96 -30.13 -8.77 10.22
N ASP A 97 -29.50 -9.30 9.16
CA ASP A 97 -30.20 -10.03 8.08
C ASP A 97 -29.19 -10.70 7.14
N ASP A 98 -29.59 -11.87 6.64
CA ASP A 98 -28.87 -12.86 5.85
C ASP A 98 -28.60 -12.38 4.42
N SER A 99 -27.34 -12.16 4.05
CA SER A 99 -26.88 -12.02 2.64
C SER A 99 -25.38 -12.25 2.57
N ASN A 100 -25.00 -13.53 2.56
CA ASN A 100 -23.68 -13.98 2.18
C ASN A 100 -23.53 -13.85 0.64
N GLU A 101 -22.34 -13.49 0.13
CA GLU A 101 -21.94 -13.41 -1.30
C GLU A 101 -22.03 -12.03 -2.04
N THR A 102 -21.48 -10.93 -1.49
CA THR A 102 -21.01 -9.80 -2.36
C THR A 102 -19.86 -8.93 -1.82
N ASP A 103 -19.35 -9.17 -0.61
CA ASP A 103 -18.31 -8.31 -0.01
C ASP A 103 -16.87 -8.56 -0.52
N ARG A 104 -16.66 -9.61 -1.33
CA ARG A 104 -15.32 -9.99 -1.76
C ARG A 104 -14.77 -9.13 -2.91
N ASP A 105 -15.65 -8.59 -3.76
CA ASP A 105 -15.25 -7.72 -4.87
C ASP A 105 -15.25 -6.24 -4.50
N THR A 106 -16.13 -5.79 -3.61
CA THR A 106 -16.19 -4.39 -3.15
C THR A 106 -14.95 -3.97 -2.36
N LEU A 107 -14.38 -4.87 -1.55
CA LEU A 107 -13.12 -4.62 -0.83
C LEU A 107 -11.91 -4.50 -1.77
N SER A 108 -11.87 -5.28 -2.86
CA SER A 108 -10.76 -5.24 -3.82
C SER A 108 -10.74 -3.95 -4.66
N LEU A 109 -11.92 -3.40 -4.96
CA LEU A 109 -12.08 -2.11 -5.62
C LEU A 109 -11.70 -0.96 -4.68
N GLN A 110 -12.09 -1.02 -3.41
CA GLN A 110 -11.76 0.00 -2.41
C GLN A 110 -10.29 -0.05 -1.93
N GLU A 111 -9.62 -1.19 -2.09
CA GLU A 111 -8.17 -1.32 -1.91
C GLU A 111 -7.39 -0.82 -3.12
N ARG A 112 -7.87 -1.05 -4.35
CA ARG A 112 -7.31 -0.41 -5.56
C ARG A 112 -7.52 1.10 -5.61
N GLU A 113 -8.64 1.61 -5.11
CA GLU A 113 -8.89 3.05 -5.00
C GLU A 113 -7.99 3.74 -3.97
N ARG A 114 -7.56 3.03 -2.92
CA ARG A 114 -6.72 3.62 -1.86
C ARG A 114 -5.27 3.85 -2.27
N ASP A 115 -4.79 3.18 -3.31
CA ASP A 115 -3.41 3.27 -3.82
C ASP A 115 -3.33 4.04 -5.15
N ALA A 116 -4.48 4.47 -5.70
CA ALA A 116 -4.50 5.33 -6.87
C ALA A 116 -4.16 6.77 -6.43
N PRO A 117 -3.14 7.41 -7.02
CA PRO A 117 -2.81 8.79 -6.68
C PRO A 117 -4.02 9.69 -6.97
N GLU A 118 -4.51 10.38 -5.94
CA GLU A 118 -5.61 11.32 -6.10
C GLU A 118 -5.10 12.54 -6.89
N VAL A 119 -5.71 12.77 -8.05
CA VAL A 119 -5.45 13.98 -8.83
C VAL A 119 -6.04 15.16 -8.08
N ASP A 120 -5.23 16.17 -7.78
CA ASP A 120 -5.68 17.42 -7.15
C ASP A 120 -5.52 18.61 -8.11
N LEU A 121 -6.63 19.06 -8.70
CA LEU A 121 -6.65 20.20 -9.60
C LEU A 121 -6.42 21.55 -8.87
N PHE A 122 -6.57 21.61 -7.54
CA PHE A 122 -6.33 22.84 -6.80
C PHE A 122 -4.85 23.28 -6.85
N GLN A 123 -3.94 22.32 -7.03
CA GLN A 123 -2.51 22.59 -7.18
C GLN A 123 -2.18 23.33 -8.49
N LEU A 124 -3.05 23.25 -9.50
CA LEU A 124 -2.84 23.94 -10.77
C LEU A 124 -3.02 25.45 -10.64
N GLN A 125 -2.36 26.20 -11.53
CA GLN A 125 -2.53 27.64 -11.65
C GLN A 125 -3.94 28.01 -12.11
N ILE A 126 -4.46 29.16 -11.64
CA ILE A 126 -5.81 29.63 -11.98
C ILE A 126 -6.03 29.77 -13.50
N ASN A 127 -4.98 30.15 -14.24
CA ASN A 127 -5.03 30.27 -15.70
C ASN A 127 -5.23 28.93 -16.39
N THR A 128 -4.60 27.88 -15.88
CA THR A 128 -4.77 26.50 -16.37
C THR A 128 -6.19 26.01 -16.13
N LEU A 129 -6.75 26.26 -14.94
CA LEU A 129 -8.14 25.93 -14.63
C LEU A 129 -9.13 26.67 -15.55
N ARG A 130 -8.89 27.97 -15.79
CA ARG A 130 -9.71 28.76 -16.73
C ARG A 130 -9.59 28.26 -18.17
N ARG A 131 -8.39 27.85 -18.60
CA ARG A 131 -8.17 27.27 -19.93
C ARG A 131 -8.91 25.95 -20.07
N TYR A 132 -8.81 25.06 -19.08
CA TYR A 132 -9.56 23.81 -19.04
C TYR A 132 -11.07 24.06 -19.16
N LYS A 133 -11.60 24.98 -18.35
CA LYS A 133 -13.02 25.38 -18.43
C LYS A 133 -13.42 25.82 -19.83
N ARG A 134 -12.60 26.65 -20.48
CA ARG A 134 -12.87 27.17 -21.84
C ARG A 134 -12.82 26.05 -22.88
N HIS A 135 -11.82 25.19 -22.81
CA HIS A 135 -11.62 24.09 -23.76
C HIS A 135 -12.78 23.10 -23.74
N TYR A 136 -13.19 22.65 -22.55
CA TYR A 136 -14.30 21.71 -22.37
C TYR A 136 -15.67 22.39 -22.24
N LYS A 137 -15.71 23.73 -22.35
CA LYS A 137 -16.93 24.55 -22.21
C LYS A 137 -17.74 24.20 -20.95
N VAL A 138 -17.06 23.94 -19.84
CA VAL A 138 -17.71 23.50 -18.59
C VAL A 138 -18.57 24.65 -18.03
N PRO A 139 -19.89 24.43 -17.82
CA PRO A 139 -20.77 25.46 -17.29
C PRO A 139 -20.44 25.71 -15.82
N THR A 140 -20.23 26.98 -15.45
CA THR A 140 -20.02 27.36 -14.05
C THR A 140 -20.70 28.71 -13.76
N ARG A 141 -21.08 28.93 -12.50
CA ARG A 141 -21.57 30.23 -12.04
C ARG A 141 -20.46 31.30 -12.11
N PRO A 142 -20.79 32.57 -12.38
CA PRO A 142 -19.83 33.67 -12.28
C PRO A 142 -19.41 33.90 -10.81
N GLY A 143 -18.20 34.42 -10.58
CA GLY A 143 -17.71 34.77 -9.23
C GLY A 143 -17.13 33.62 -8.39
N LEU A 144 -16.92 32.43 -8.95
CA LEU A 144 -16.32 31.30 -8.23
C LEU A 144 -14.85 31.59 -7.85
N ASN A 145 -14.50 31.23 -6.61
CA ASN A 145 -13.11 31.27 -6.15
C ASN A 145 -12.29 30.09 -6.71
N LYS A 146 -10.96 30.09 -6.50
CA LYS A 146 -10.07 29.05 -7.04
C LYS A 146 -10.46 27.63 -6.58
N ALA A 147 -10.79 27.46 -5.30
CA ALA A 147 -11.12 26.17 -4.72
C ALA A 147 -12.41 25.60 -5.34
N GLN A 148 -13.47 26.42 -5.39
CA GLN A 148 -14.74 26.05 -5.98
C GLN A 148 -14.63 25.76 -7.48
N LEU A 149 -13.80 26.52 -8.20
CA LEU A 149 -13.50 26.23 -9.60
C LEU A 149 -12.81 24.87 -9.75
N ALA A 150 -11.78 24.60 -8.95
CA ALA A 150 -11.06 23.32 -8.99
C ALA A 150 -11.98 22.13 -8.71
N GLU A 151 -12.84 22.22 -7.69
CA GLU A 151 -13.80 21.16 -7.35
C GLU A 151 -14.80 20.90 -8.49
N THR A 152 -15.34 21.97 -9.08
CA THR A 152 -16.28 21.86 -10.21
C THR A 152 -15.60 21.18 -11.41
N LEU A 153 -14.36 21.57 -11.72
CA LEU A 153 -13.60 20.99 -12.81
C LEU A 153 -13.16 19.55 -12.51
N MET A 154 -12.91 19.20 -11.25
CA MET A 154 -12.59 17.84 -10.84
C MET A 154 -13.73 16.87 -11.14
N ARG A 155 -14.97 17.31 -10.84
CA ARG A 155 -16.17 16.52 -11.15
C ARG A 155 -16.30 16.26 -12.64
N HIS A 156 -16.07 17.29 -13.47
CA HIS A 156 -16.06 17.13 -14.92
C HIS A 156 -14.91 16.24 -15.41
N PHE A 157 -13.71 16.38 -14.84
CA PHE A 157 -12.54 15.60 -15.22
C PHE A 157 -12.78 14.09 -15.09
N ARG A 158 -13.48 13.65 -14.04
CA ARG A 158 -13.87 12.24 -13.83
C ARG A 158 -14.86 11.71 -14.87
N THR A 159 -15.55 12.57 -15.60
CA THR A 159 -16.53 12.20 -16.63
C THR A 159 -15.94 12.14 -18.04
N ILE A 160 -14.67 12.53 -18.23
CA ILE A 160 -14.04 12.53 -19.55
C ILE A 160 -13.79 11.07 -19.99
N PRO A 161 -14.36 10.61 -21.11
CA PRO A 161 -14.03 9.30 -21.66
C PRO A 161 -12.60 9.32 -22.19
N VAL A 162 -11.82 8.29 -21.88
CA VAL A 162 -10.43 8.14 -22.32
C VAL A 162 -10.31 6.89 -23.20
N VAL A 163 -9.88 7.09 -24.44
CA VAL A 163 -9.46 6.00 -25.32
C VAL A 163 -7.94 5.92 -25.26
N GLU A 164 -7.42 4.87 -24.63
CA GLU A 164 -6.00 4.74 -24.28
C GLU A 164 -5.07 4.93 -25.48
N LYS A 165 -5.37 4.28 -26.60
CA LYS A 165 -4.57 4.33 -27.83
C LYS A 165 -4.44 5.77 -28.36
N GLU A 166 -5.54 6.52 -28.39
CA GLU A 166 -5.55 7.89 -28.90
C GLU A 166 -4.87 8.86 -27.93
N ALA A 167 -5.09 8.67 -26.63
CA ALA A 167 -4.48 9.48 -25.59
C ALA A 167 -2.95 9.37 -25.62
N LEU A 168 -2.42 8.14 -25.66
CA LEU A 168 -0.98 7.87 -25.74
C LEU A 168 -0.38 8.41 -27.04
N HIS A 169 -1.04 8.17 -28.18
CA HIS A 169 -0.58 8.67 -29.47
C HIS A 169 -0.53 10.20 -29.50
N SER A 170 -1.59 10.87 -29.05
CA SER A 170 -1.69 12.33 -29.01
C SER A 170 -0.67 12.95 -28.05
N PHE A 171 -0.46 12.31 -26.90
CA PHE A 171 0.56 12.72 -25.94
C PHE A 171 1.96 12.63 -26.54
N LEU A 172 2.34 11.45 -27.06
CA LEU A 172 3.67 11.22 -27.62
C LEU A 172 3.95 12.14 -28.81
N TYR A 173 2.96 12.35 -29.68
CA TYR A 173 3.09 13.26 -30.81
C TYR A 173 3.32 14.71 -30.36
N THR A 174 2.53 15.20 -29.40
CA THR A 174 2.64 16.57 -28.88
C THR A 174 3.99 16.81 -28.19
N VAL A 175 4.45 15.85 -27.39
CA VAL A 175 5.76 15.90 -26.71
C VAL A 175 6.90 15.87 -27.72
N LYS A 176 6.90 14.90 -28.66
CA LYS A 176 7.96 14.78 -29.68
C LYS A 176 8.03 15.99 -30.60
N SER A 177 6.90 16.62 -30.91
CA SER A 177 6.86 17.79 -31.78
C SER A 177 7.06 19.11 -31.03
N ASN A 178 7.33 19.09 -29.71
CA ASN A 178 7.42 20.27 -28.84
C ASN A 178 6.25 21.25 -29.04
N LYS A 179 5.08 20.72 -29.37
CA LYS A 179 3.86 21.51 -29.63
C LYS A 179 3.12 21.87 -28.35
N ASN A 180 3.82 22.18 -27.26
CA ASN A 180 3.21 22.94 -26.17
C ASN A 180 3.03 24.40 -26.60
N LYS A 181 2.37 24.60 -27.75
CA LYS A 181 1.96 25.90 -28.27
C LYS A 181 0.80 26.32 -27.39
N LEU A 182 1.14 26.93 -26.26
CA LEU A 182 0.22 27.78 -25.53
C LEU A 182 -0.32 28.78 -26.56
N ASP A 183 -1.62 28.71 -26.87
CA ASP A 183 -2.37 29.65 -27.72
C ASP A 183 -1.70 31.05 -27.74
N LEU A 184 -0.93 31.33 -28.78
CA LEU A 184 -0.70 32.68 -29.28
C LEU A 184 -1.95 32.99 -30.09
N LYS A 185 -2.97 33.50 -29.40
CA LYS A 185 -4.18 34.02 -30.00
C LYS A 185 -4.46 35.39 -29.44
#